data_AF-A0A060CGR1-F1
#
_entry.id   AF-A0A060CGR1-F1
#
_cell.length_a   1.000
_cell.length_b   1.000
_cell.length_c   1.000
_cell.angle_alpha   90.00
_cell.angle_beta   90.00
_cell.angle_gamma   90.00
#
_symmetry.space_group_name_H-M   'P 1'
#
loop_
_entity.id
_entity.type
_entity.pdbx_description
1 polymer ?
#
loop_
_entity_poly.entity_id
_entity_poly.type
_entity_poly.pdbx_seq_one_letter_code
_entity_poly.pdbx_strand_id
1 'polypeptide(L)'
;MIPLSFTRNFGKEPALFAGLDHSTGDAVIPIDVDLQDPIEVIPLLIDKWQKGAEMVLAKRADRSSDGRMKRKTAEWFYKLHNKISTPEIEENVGDFRLMSRSVVENI
;
A
#
# COMPACT_ATOMS: atom_id res chain seq x y z
N MET A 1 -21.61 -1.90 9.97
CA MET A 1 -20.26 -1.34 10.13
C MET A 1 -20.42 0.10 10.60
N ILE A 2 -19.77 0.48 11.69
CA ILE A 2 -19.85 1.84 12.24
C ILE A 2 -18.62 2.61 11.73
N PRO A 3 -18.78 3.75 11.05
CA PRO A 3 -17.64 4.54 10.59
C PRO A 3 -16.90 5.17 11.77
N LEU A 4 -15.57 5.23 11.68
CA LEU A 4 -14.75 5.99 12.62
C LEU A 4 -14.86 7.48 12.33
N SER A 5 -15.21 8.26 13.36
CA SER A 5 -15.24 9.72 13.29
C SER A 5 -14.21 10.31 14.24
N PHE A 6 -13.32 11.13 13.71
CA PHE A 6 -12.33 11.86 14.51
C PHE A 6 -12.92 13.16 15.04
N THR A 7 -12.51 13.58 16.24
CA THR A 7 -12.93 14.86 16.84
C THR A 7 -12.33 16.08 16.15
N ARG A 8 -11.24 15.89 15.39
CA ARG A 8 -10.55 16.90 14.59
C ARG A 8 -9.75 16.23 13.48
N ASN A 9 -9.11 17.03 12.61
CA ASN A 9 -8.16 16.51 11.64
C ASN A 9 -6.86 16.06 12.34
N PHE A 10 -6.46 14.80 12.13
CA PHE A 10 -5.21 14.22 12.62
C PHE A 10 -4.20 13.95 11.50
N GLY A 11 -4.57 14.16 10.23
CA GLY A 11 -3.75 13.82 9.06
C GLY A 11 -3.98 12.40 8.55
N LYS A 12 -3.38 12.08 7.40
CA LYS A 12 -3.55 10.81 6.68
C LYS A 12 -3.08 9.60 7.49
N GLU A 13 -1.83 9.61 7.95
CA GLU A 13 -1.22 8.45 8.62
C GLU A 13 -1.93 8.06 9.93
N PRO A 14 -2.25 8.99 10.85
CA PRO A 14 -2.96 8.60 12.07
C PRO A 14 -4.38 8.11 11.81
N ALA A 15 -5.05 8.66 10.79
CA ALA A 15 -6.38 8.21 10.39
C ALA A 15 -6.34 6.80 9.77
N LEU A 16 -5.35 6.53 8.93
CA LEU A 16 -5.09 5.22 8.35
C LEU A 16 -4.83 4.20 9.46
N PHE A 17 -3.93 4.51 10.40
CA PHE A 17 -3.59 3.62 11.51
C PHE A 17 -4.81 3.29 12.38
N ALA A 18 -5.62 4.29 12.75
CA ALA A 18 -6.85 4.06 13.50
C ALA A 18 -7.86 3.18 12.73
N GLY A 19 -7.92 3.32 11.41
CA GLY A 19 -8.71 2.45 10.54
C GLY A 19 -8.22 1.00 10.51
N LEU A 20 -6.90 0.79 10.50
CA LEU A 20 -6.30 -0.54 10.59
C LEU A 20 -6.60 -1.20 11.95
N ASP A 21 -6.42 -0.46 13.04
CA ASP A 21 -6.67 -0.91 14.41
C ASP A 21 -8.14 -1.34 14.64
N HIS A 22 -9.10 -0.61 14.07
CA HIS A 22 -10.53 -0.95 14.18
C HIS A 22 -11.04 -1.92 13.11
N SER A 23 -10.20 -2.33 12.16
CA SER A 23 -10.59 -3.27 11.12
C SER A 23 -10.75 -4.68 11.69
N THR A 24 -11.74 -5.44 11.21
CA THR A 24 -12.05 -6.78 11.76
C THR A 24 -11.94 -7.93 10.75
N GLY A 25 -11.52 -7.67 9.50
CA GLY A 25 -11.44 -8.69 8.45
C GLY A 25 -10.14 -9.50 8.47
N ASP A 26 -10.16 -10.74 7.97
CA ASP A 26 -8.96 -11.59 7.88
C ASP A 26 -7.88 -11.03 6.92
N ALA A 27 -8.32 -10.18 5.99
CA ALA A 27 -7.48 -9.38 5.11
C ALA A 27 -7.97 -7.93 5.10
N VAL A 28 -7.04 -6.99 5.07
CA VAL A 28 -7.31 -5.54 5.14
C VAL A 28 -6.63 -4.86 3.95
N ILE A 29 -7.39 -4.03 3.24
CA ILE A 29 -6.92 -3.23 2.10
C ILE A 29 -7.26 -1.76 2.36
N PRO A 30 -6.28 -0.91 2.68
CA PRO A 30 -6.50 0.54 2.68
C PRO A 30 -6.61 1.06 1.24
N ILE A 31 -7.57 1.97 1.03
CA ILE A 31 -7.89 2.55 -0.29
C ILE A 31 -8.02 4.06 -0.13
N ASP A 32 -7.33 4.83 -0.98
CA ASP A 32 -7.50 6.28 -1.04
C ASP A 32 -8.84 6.64 -1.69
N VAL A 33 -9.52 7.66 -1.15
CA VAL A 33 -10.89 8.06 -1.54
C VAL A 33 -10.97 8.70 -2.93
N ASP A 34 -9.84 9.10 -3.51
CA ASP A 34 -9.74 9.65 -4.85
C ASP A 34 -9.75 8.58 -5.95
N LEU A 35 -9.77 7.30 -5.55
CA LEU A 35 -9.85 6.11 -6.40
C LEU A 35 -8.84 6.12 -7.54
N GLN A 36 -7.64 6.65 -7.29
CA GLN A 36 -6.56 6.61 -8.28
C GLN A 36 -6.05 5.19 -8.56
N ASP A 37 -6.32 4.24 -7.66
CA ASP A 37 -5.94 2.85 -7.80
C ASP A 37 -7.10 1.99 -8.34
N PRO A 38 -6.84 1.11 -9.33
CA PRO A 38 -7.87 0.30 -9.96
C PRO A 38 -8.43 -0.75 -8.99
N ILE A 39 -9.68 -0.57 -8.54
CA ILE A 39 -10.37 -1.47 -7.60
C ILE A 39 -10.49 -2.89 -8.21
N GLU A 40 -10.47 -3.00 -9.54
CA GLU A 40 -10.53 -4.26 -10.28
C GLU A 40 -9.36 -5.21 -9.97
N VAL A 41 -8.28 -4.72 -9.34
CA VAL A 41 -7.15 -5.56 -8.93
C VAL A 41 -7.34 -6.22 -7.56
N ILE A 42 -8.36 -5.83 -6.77
CA ILE A 42 -8.65 -6.42 -5.46
C ILE A 42 -8.80 -7.96 -5.52
N PRO A 43 -9.55 -8.55 -6.49
CA PRO A 43 -9.64 -10.00 -6.60
C PRO A 43 -8.28 -10.69 -6.80
N LEU A 44 -7.35 -10.04 -7.53
CA LEU A 44 -6.00 -10.56 -7.71
C LEU A 44 -5.18 -10.51 -6.41
N LEU A 45 -5.34 -9.45 -5.61
CA LEU A 45 -4.71 -9.35 -4.30
C LEU A 45 -5.20 -10.47 -3.37
N ILE A 46 -6.50 -10.70 -3.34
CA ILE A 46 -7.13 -11.76 -2.53
C ILE A 46 -6.65 -13.14 -2.97
N ASP A 47 -6.57 -13.42 -4.28
CA ASP A 47 -6.05 -14.69 -4.80
C ASP A 47 -4.62 -14.97 -4.32
N LYS A 48 -3.76 -13.96 -4.30
CA LYS A 48 -2.38 -14.09 -3.80
C LYS A 48 -2.34 -14.32 -2.29
N TRP A 49 -3.18 -13.63 -1.52
CA TRP A 49 -3.31 -13.84 -0.09
C TRP A 49 -3.82 -15.25 0.24
N GLN A 50 -4.84 -15.73 -0.46
CA GLN A 50 -5.36 -17.10 -0.31
C GLN A 50 -4.34 -18.18 -0.68
N LYS A 51 -3.34 -17.85 -1.51
CA LYS A 51 -2.18 -18.71 -1.82
C LYS A 51 -1.09 -18.69 -0.75
N GLY A 52 -1.28 -17.97 0.35
CA GLY A 52 -0.38 -17.94 1.51
C GLY A 52 0.50 -16.69 1.62
N ALA A 53 0.29 -15.66 0.79
CA ALA A 53 1.00 -14.40 0.96
C ALA A 53 0.45 -13.60 2.14
N GLU A 54 1.28 -13.24 3.12
CA GLU A 54 0.85 -12.43 4.27
C GLU A 54 0.68 -10.93 3.95
N MET A 55 1.37 -10.47 2.90
CA MET A 55 1.28 -9.12 2.36
C MET A 55 1.32 -9.18 0.83
N VAL A 56 0.42 -8.46 0.16
CA VAL A 56 0.37 -8.38 -1.30
C VAL A 56 0.36 -6.93 -1.73
N LEU A 57 1.34 -6.56 -2.55
CA LEU A 57 1.55 -5.20 -2.99
C LEU A 57 1.00 -5.02 -4.41
N ALA A 58 0.18 -3.99 -4.64
CA ALA A 58 -0.23 -3.64 -5.99
C ALA A 58 0.81 -2.69 -6.61
N LYS A 59 1.59 -3.21 -7.55
CA LYS A 59 2.55 -2.41 -8.30
C LYS A 59 1.94 -1.99 -9.63
N ARG A 60 1.99 -0.69 -9.95
CA ARG A 60 1.60 -0.20 -11.28
C ARG A 60 2.54 -0.79 -12.34
N ALA A 61 1.98 -1.57 -13.25
CA ALA A 61 2.74 -2.24 -14.31
C ALA A 61 3.12 -1.30 -15.47
N ASP A 62 2.34 -0.24 -15.71
CA ASP A 62 2.51 0.63 -16.87
C ASP A 62 3.10 2.00 -16.50
N ARG A 63 4.30 2.28 -17.02
CA ARG A 63 5.06 3.53 -16.87
C ARG A 63 5.05 4.37 -18.16
N SER A 64 4.15 4.12 -19.10
CA SER A 64 4.09 4.88 -20.37
C SER A 64 3.71 6.37 -20.19
N SER A 65 3.17 6.76 -19.04
CA SER A 65 2.73 8.14 -18.74
C SER A 65 3.74 9.00 -17.96
N ASP A 66 4.85 8.46 -17.46
CA ASP A 66 5.86 9.25 -16.74
C ASP A 66 6.92 9.83 -17.69
N GLY A 67 6.99 11.16 -17.77
CA GLY A 67 7.98 11.86 -18.58
C GLY A 67 9.43 11.42 -18.26
N ARG A 68 10.27 11.35 -19.30
CA ARG A 68 11.68 10.89 -19.27
C ARG A 68 12.55 11.44 -18.12
N MET A 69 12.21 12.61 -17.59
CA MET A 69 12.90 13.26 -16.47
C MET A 69 12.68 12.55 -15.13
N LYS A 70 11.44 12.15 -14.81
CA LYS A 70 11.11 11.44 -13.55
C LYS A 70 11.79 10.07 -13.48
N ARG A 71 11.88 9.38 -14.62
CA ARG A 71 12.49 8.06 -14.73
C ARG A 71 13.96 8.05 -14.31
N LYS A 72 14.73 9.06 -14.72
CA LYS A 72 16.17 9.16 -14.37
C LYS A 72 16.41 9.49 -12.90
N THR A 73 15.60 10.37 -12.31
CA THR A 73 15.77 10.76 -10.90
C THR A 73 15.36 9.63 -9.95
N ALA A 74 14.28 8.91 -10.29
CA ALA A 74 13.87 7.70 -9.58
C ALA A 74 14.99 6.66 -9.61
N GLU A 75 15.46 6.25 -10.79
CA GLU A 75 16.53 5.25 -10.94
C GLU A 75 17.79 5.57 -10.12
N TRP A 76 18.15 6.84 -9.99
CA TRP A 76 19.31 7.26 -9.19
C TRP A 76 19.07 7.18 -7.69
N PHE A 77 17.89 7.61 -7.22
CA PHE A 77 17.48 7.49 -5.82
C PHE A 77 17.46 6.03 -5.36
N TYR A 78 16.88 5.14 -6.16
CA TYR A 78 16.79 3.73 -5.80
C TYR A 78 18.11 2.98 -5.86
N LYS A 79 18.99 3.31 -6.82
CA LYS A 79 20.38 2.80 -6.80
C LYS A 79 21.16 3.22 -5.57
N LEU A 80 20.94 4.44 -5.08
CA LEU A 80 21.60 4.93 -3.86
C LEU A 80 21.02 4.27 -2.62
N HIS A 81 19.69 4.13 -2.56
CA HIS A 81 18.98 3.52 -1.45
C HIS A 81 19.27 2.01 -1.31
N ASN A 82 19.22 1.24 -2.40
CA ASN A 82 19.49 -0.21 -2.40
C ASN A 82 20.96 -0.56 -2.11
N LYS A 83 21.87 0.42 -2.16
CA LYS A 83 23.26 0.24 -1.76
C LYS A 83 23.46 0.37 -0.24
N ILE A 84 22.49 0.95 0.47
CA ILE A 84 22.62 1.35 1.89
C ILE A 84 21.65 0.57 2.81
N SER A 85 20.53 0.05 2.29
CA SER A 85 19.49 -0.60 3.10
C SER A 85 19.30 -2.09 2.74
N THR A 86 19.24 -2.95 3.76
CA THR A 86 19.05 -4.42 3.63
C THR A 86 17.61 -4.86 3.36
N PRO A 87 16.55 -4.09 3.69
CA PRO A 87 15.26 -4.26 3.03
C PRO A 87 15.29 -3.55 1.69
N GLU A 88 15.13 -4.30 0.59
CA GLU A 88 14.83 -3.70 -0.72
C GLU A 88 13.49 -2.96 -0.59
N ILE A 89 13.53 -1.62 -0.62
CA ILE A 89 12.31 -0.83 -0.76
C ILE A 89 11.90 -0.95 -2.22
N GLU A 90 10.84 -1.73 -2.47
CA GLU A 90 10.24 -1.76 -3.79
C GLU A 90 9.81 -0.35 -4.18
N GLU A 91 10.27 0.12 -5.34
CA GLU A 91 9.86 1.42 -5.85
C GLU A 91 8.36 1.46 -6.14
N ASN A 92 7.67 2.51 -5.70
CA ASN A 92 6.27 2.79 -6.06
C ASN A 92 5.27 1.74 -5.58
N VAL A 93 5.54 1.13 -4.42
CA VAL A 93 4.46 0.50 -3.67
C VAL A 93 3.57 1.61 -3.14
N GLY A 94 2.40 1.79 -3.76
CA GLY A 94 1.40 2.70 -3.23
C GLY A 94 0.89 2.22 -1.87
N ASP A 95 0.09 3.05 -1.21
CA ASP A 95 -0.64 2.64 -0.01
C ASP A 95 -1.63 1.50 -0.30
N PHE A 96 -1.94 1.26 -1.57
CA PHE A 96 -2.79 0.15 -2.02
C PHE A 96 -2.08 -1.21 -1.92
N ARG A 97 -2.34 -1.90 -0.81
CA ARG A 97 -1.81 -3.21 -0.47
C ARG A 97 -2.86 -4.04 0.25
N LEU A 98 -2.74 -5.36 0.18
CA LEU A 98 -3.46 -6.27 1.06
C LEU A 98 -2.53 -6.72 2.18
N MET A 99 -3.01 -6.59 3.42
CA MET A 99 -2.35 -7.08 4.62
C MET A 99 -3.22 -8.14 5.29
N SER A 100 -2.63 -9.29 5.62
CA SER A 100 -3.28 -10.28 6.46
C SER A 100 -3.53 -9.75 7.87
N ARG A 101 -4.46 -10.38 8.59
CA ARG A 101 -4.75 -10.05 10.00
C ARG A 101 -3.51 -10.11 10.88
N SER A 102 -2.68 -11.15 10.73
CA SER A 102 -1.42 -11.29 11.48
C SER A 102 -0.49 -10.09 11.25
N VAL A 103 -0.36 -9.63 10.02
CA VAL A 103 0.45 -8.44 9.70
C VAL A 103 -0.10 -7.20 10.39
N VAL A 104 -1.42 -6.96 10.31
CA VAL A 104 -2.07 -5.77 10.91
C VAL A 104 -1.90 -5.74 12.43
N GLU A 105 -1.98 -6.88 13.10
CA GLU A 105 -1.83 -6.99 14.56
C GLU A 105 -0.38 -6.80 15.06
N ASN A 106 0.60 -6.84 14.15
CA ASN A 106 2.03 -6.70 14.46
C ASN A 106 2.65 -5.40 13.91
N ILE A 107 1.82 -4.41 13.52
CA ILE A 107 2.27 -3.07 13.07
C ILE A 107 2.66 -2.19 14.27
#